data_AF-A0A1A9KCZ5-F1
#
_entry.id   AF-A0A1A9KCZ5-F1
#
_cell.length_a   1.000
_cell.length_b   1.000
_cell.length_c   1.000
_cell.angle_alpha   90.00
_cell.angle_beta   90.00
_cell.angle_gamma   90.00
#
_symmetry.space_group_name_H-M   'P 1'
#
loop_
_entity.id
_entity.type
_entity.pdbx_description
1 polymer ?
#
loop_
_entity_poly.entity_id
_entity_poly.type
_entity_poly.pdbx_seq_one_letter_code
_entity_poly.pdbx_strand_id
1 'polypeptide(L)' 'MCESTGGGWGNPHQRPANDVLEGVLDEYISIESSKLRYGVVIDPATLKIDVVATAALRAR' A
#
# COMPACT_ATOMS: atom_id res chain seq x y z
N MET A 1 23.89 -2.84 26.32
CA MET A 1 23.65 -3.45 25.00
C MET A 1 22.16 -3.34 24.72
N CYS A 2 21.75 -2.25 24.08
CA CYS A 2 20.39 -2.03 23.64
C CYS A 2 20.48 -1.61 22.18
N GLU A 3 20.37 -2.58 21.28
CA GLU A 3 20.17 -2.30 19.86
C GLU A 3 18.68 -2.46 19.60
N SER A 4 17.93 -1.48 20.08
CA SER A 4 16.59 -1.19 19.56
C SER A 4 16.74 -0.62 18.16
N THR A 5 17.12 -1.45 17.18
CA THR A 5 16.92 -1.11 15.77
C THR A 5 15.61 -1.74 15.36
N GLY A 6 14.52 -1.17 15.88
CA GLY A 6 13.21 -1.24 15.23
C GLY A 6 13.27 -0.44 13.93
N GLY A 7 14.11 -0.87 13.00
CA GLY A 7 14.16 -0.33 11.65
C GLY A 7 12.97 -0.89 10.90
N GLY A 8 11.83 -0.19 10.97
CA GLY A 8 10.67 -0.47 10.14
C GLY A 8 11.14 -0.73 8.71
N TRP A 9 10.75 -1.89 8.18
CA TRP A 9 11.26 -2.41 6.91
C TRP A 9 10.77 -1.53 5.74
N GLY A 10 11.56 -0.50 5.40
CA GLY A 10 11.34 0.42 4.27
C GLY A 10 10.14 1.35 4.41
N ASN A 11 10.11 2.42 3.61
CA ASN A 11 8.92 3.27 3.55
C ASN A 11 7.78 2.46 2.92
N PRO A 12 6.58 2.40 3.54
CA PRO A 12 5.42 1.70 2.98
C PRO A 12 5.07 2.21 1.57
N HIS A 13 5.35 3.49 1.31
CA HIS A 13 5.12 4.15 0.02
C HIS A 13 6.10 3.72 -1.07
N GLN A 14 7.25 3.12 -0.71
CA GLN A 14 8.19 2.55 -1.69
C GLN A 14 7.72 1.19 -2.21
N ARG A 15 6.75 0.54 -1.54
CA ARG A 15 6.21 -0.73 -2.04
C ARG A 15 5.43 -0.48 -3.35
N PRO A 16 5.68 -1.28 -4.40
CA PRO A 16 4.95 -1.13 -5.65
C PRO A 16 3.47 -1.38 -5.41
N ALA A 17 2.62 -0.59 -6.07
CA ALA A 17 1.17 -0.74 -5.90
C ALA A 17 0.68 -2.15 -6.30
N ASN A 18 1.39 -2.82 -7.21
CA ASN A 18 1.10 -4.19 -7.63
C ASN A 18 1.22 -5.20 -6.48
N ASP A 19 2.23 -5.07 -5.62
CA ASP A 19 2.39 -5.91 -4.42
C ASP A 19 1.23 -5.71 -3.43
N VAL A 20 0.75 -4.47 -3.32
CA VAL A 20 -0.37 -4.14 -2.44
C VAL A 20 -1.66 -4.71 -3.01
N LEU A 21 -1.83 -4.67 -4.33
CA LEU A 21 -2.97 -5.28 -5.01
C LEU A 21 -3.00 -6.79 -4.81
N GLU A 22 -1.88 -7.48 -5.02
CA GLU A 22 -1.76 -8.92 -4.74
C GLU A 22 -2.16 -9.23 -3.30
N GLY A 23 -1.70 -8.42 -2.32
CA GLY A 23 -2.12 -8.58 -0.93
C GLY A 23 -3.61 -8.33 -0.68
N VAL A 24 -4.30 -7.52 -1.49
CA VAL A 24 -5.76 -7.37 -1.44
C VAL A 24 -6.45 -8.58 -2.08
N LEU A 25 -5.91 -9.11 -3.17
CA LEU A 25 -6.43 -10.31 -3.84
C LEU A 25 -6.29 -11.56 -2.95
N ASP A 26 -5.19 -11.67 -2.22
CA ASP A 26 -4.93 -12.71 -1.21
C ASP A 26 -5.69 -12.48 0.12
N GLU A 27 -6.57 -11.46 0.20
CA GLU A 27 -7.33 -11.08 1.40
C GLU A 27 -6.44 -10.73 2.62
N TYR A 28 -5.14 -10.54 2.40
CA TYR A 28 -4.15 -10.19 3.41
C TYR A 28 -4.24 -8.71 3.83
N ILE A 29 -4.71 -7.87 2.90
CA ILE A 29 -4.83 -6.43 3.03
C ILE A 29 -6.25 -6.01 2.63
N SER A 30 -6.92 -5.19 3.43
CA SER A 30 -8.21 -4.61 3.02
C SER A 30 -8.01 -3.37 2.15
N ILE A 31 -8.97 -3.07 1.29
CA ILE A 31 -8.96 -1.88 0.40
C ILE A 31 -8.83 -0.57 1.17
N GLU A 32 -9.42 -0.47 2.36
CA GLU A 32 -9.26 0.70 3.21
C GLU A 32 -7.83 0.82 3.75
N SER A 33 -7.23 -0.31 4.13
CA SER A 33 -5.86 -0.37 4.64
C SER A 33 -4.82 -0.07 3.56
N SER A 34 -5.06 -0.50 2.31
CA SER A 34 -4.16 -0.20 1.19
C SER A 34 -4.05 1.31 0.95
N LYS A 35 -5.19 2.03 1.03
CA LYS A 35 -5.23 3.48 0.90
C LYS A 35 -4.57 4.20 2.08
N LEU A 36 -4.87 3.79 3.31
CA LEU A 36 -4.38 4.49 4.51
C LEU A 36 -2.89 4.27 4.79
N ARG A 37 -2.38 3.04 4.59
CA ARG A 37 -0.99 2.68 4.90
C ARG A 37 -0.02 2.85 3.74
N TYR A 38 -0.46 2.56 2.52
CA TYR A 38 0.41 2.52 1.34
C TYR A 38 0.12 3.64 0.34
N GLY A 39 -0.95 4.41 0.56
CA GLY A 39 -1.42 5.44 -0.38
C GLY A 39 -1.91 4.86 -1.70
N VAL A 40 -2.26 3.57 -1.74
CA VAL A 40 -2.69 2.88 -2.96
C VAL A 40 -4.21 2.77 -2.96
N VAL A 41 -4.85 3.32 -3.98
CA VAL A 41 -6.30 3.21 -4.16
C VAL A 41 -6.58 2.02 -5.05
N ILE A 42 -7.44 1.11 -4.57
CA ILE A 42 -7.87 -0.08 -5.31
C ILE A 42 -9.38 -0.02 -5.44
N ASP A 43 -9.86 -0.29 -6.64
CA ASP A 43 -11.28 -0.25 -6.96
C ASP A 43 -11.92 -1.61 -6.62
N PRO A 44 -12.93 -1.68 -5.72
CA PRO A 44 -13.52 -2.94 -5.28
C PRO A 44 -14.32 -3.65 -6.37
N ALA A 45 -14.82 -2.92 -7.37
CA ALA A 45 -15.64 -3.49 -8.43
C ALA A 45 -14.78 -4.15 -9.51
N THR A 46 -13.64 -3.54 -9.83
CA THR A 46 -12.72 -4.05 -10.86
C THR A 46 -11.51 -4.79 -10.30
N LEU A 47 -11.25 -4.70 -8.99
CA LEU A 47 -10.05 -5.19 -8.30
C LEU A 47 -8.77 -4.76 -9.02
N LYS A 48 -8.70 -3.47 -9.37
CA LYS A 48 -7.55 -2.87 -10.04
C LYS A 48 -7.07 -1.64 -9.28
N ILE A 49 -5.78 -1.38 -9.40
CA ILE A 49 -5.16 -0.18 -8.83
C ILE A 49 -5.60 1.03 -9.64
N ASP A 50 -6.12 2.05 -8.95
CA ASP A 50 -6.32 3.37 -9.52
C ASP A 50 -4.99 4.13 -9.46
N VAL A 51 -4.26 4.07 -10.56
CA VAL A 51 -2.96 4.75 -10.71
C VAL A 51 -3.10 6.27 -10.61
N VAL A 52 -4.23 6.86 -11.02
CA VAL A 52 -4.44 8.31 -10.98
C VAL A 52 -4.62 8.77 -9.53
N ALA A 53 -5.50 8.11 -8.78
CA ALA A 53 -5.73 8.41 -7.38
C ALA A 53 -4.52 8.04 -6.50
N THR A 54 -3.85 6.93 -6.78
CA THR A 54 -2.61 6.52 -6.10
C THR A 54 -1.48 7.52 -6.35
N ALA A 55 -1.30 7.98 -7.59
CA ALA A 55 -0.31 9.00 -7.91
C ALA A 55 -0.63 10.34 -7.21
N ALA A 56 -1.90 10.76 -7.18
CA ALA A 56 -2.32 11.96 -6.47
C ALA A 56 -2.06 11.88 -4.96
N LEU A 57 -2.28 10.72 -4.32
CA LEU A 57 -1.98 10.50 -2.91
C LEU A 57 -0.47 10.48 -2.61
N ARG A 58 0.34 9.94 -3.53
CA ARG A 58 1.79 9.83 -3.39
C ARG A 58 2.57 11.07 -3.86
N ALA A 59 1.93 11.97 -4.59
CA ALA A 59 2.54 13.22 -5.06
C ALA A 59 2.57 14.34 -4.00
N ARG A 60 2.03 14.09 -2.81
CA ARG A 60 2.03 15.02 -1.67
C ARG A 60 3.08 14.62 -0.65
#